data_AF-A0A101G5J2-F1
#
_entry.id   AF-A0A101G5J2-F1
#
_cell.length_a   1.000
_cell.length_b   1.000
_cell.length_c   1.000
_cell.angle_alpha   90.00
_cell.angle_beta   90.00
_cell.angle_gamma   90.00
#
_symmetry.space_group_name_H-M   'P 1'
#
loop_
_entity.id
_entity.type
_entity.pdbx_description
1 polymer ?
#
loop_
_entity_poly.entity_id
_entity_poly.type
_entity_poly.pdbx_seq_one_letter_code
_entity_poly.pdbx_strand_id
1 'polypeptide(L)'
;NGREWLRRSLDKEKCACLVHGNKVLHIEDYGLAQRLLDSQIDTRWEKMLTGFLKDVFPTMTQTLGPGMTYTWTLWQSEWAKDYLFESPQALNTCKDDFLRHAMMTGTSDRVLRYMGRPVDANGQPHPLANPELMTRVNLWQDGLRYPSLGG
;
A
#
# COMPACT_ATOMS: atom_id res chain seq x y z
N ASN A 1 4.01 7.22 0.89
CA ASN A 1 3.50 5.83 1.03
C ASN A 1 4.59 4.87 0.56
N GLY A 2 4.41 3.53 0.68
CA GLY A 2 5.45 2.55 0.30
C GLY A 2 5.88 2.61 -1.18
N ARG A 3 4.98 2.97 -2.10
CA ARG A 3 5.28 3.11 -3.54
C ARG A 3 6.19 4.30 -3.83
N GLU A 4 5.96 5.44 -3.19
CA GLU A 4 6.86 6.59 -3.30
C GLU A 4 8.24 6.31 -2.68
N TRP A 5 8.29 5.54 -1.58
CA TRP A 5 9.56 5.09 -1.03
C TRP A 5 10.30 4.19 -2.03
N LEU A 6 9.60 3.21 -2.61
CA LEU A 6 10.17 2.34 -3.64
C LEU A 6 10.73 3.18 -4.80
N ARG A 7 9.95 4.13 -5.32
CA ARG A 7 10.38 5.03 -6.41
C ARG A 7 11.68 5.76 -6.07
N ARG A 8 11.75 6.40 -4.90
CA ARG A 8 12.97 7.10 -4.45
C ARG A 8 14.16 6.17 -4.23
N SER A 9 13.90 4.91 -3.89
CA SER A 9 14.96 3.92 -3.69
C SER A 9 15.50 3.43 -5.04
N LEU A 10 14.62 3.20 -6.02
CA LEU A 10 15.01 2.89 -7.39
C LEU A 10 15.79 4.05 -8.04
N ASP A 11 15.38 5.31 -7.81
CA ASP A 11 16.12 6.50 -8.27
C ASP A 11 17.55 6.52 -7.73
N LYS A 12 17.75 6.16 -6.45
CA LYS A 12 19.08 6.09 -5.82
C LYS A 12 19.95 4.99 -6.41
N GLU A 13 19.36 3.84 -6.69
CA GLU A 13 20.03 2.70 -7.34
C GLU A 13 20.17 2.88 -8.87
N LYS A 14 19.71 4.02 -9.42
CA LYS A 14 19.69 4.32 -10.86
C LYS A 14 18.96 3.28 -11.70
N CYS A 15 17.95 2.63 -11.12
CA CYS A 15 17.09 1.66 -11.80
C CYS A 15 15.91 2.40 -12.46
N ALA A 16 15.77 2.26 -13.77
CA ALA A 16 14.70 2.93 -14.49
C ALA A 16 13.33 2.38 -14.09
N CYS A 17 12.38 3.27 -13.83
CA CYS A 17 10.99 2.90 -13.61
C CYS A 17 10.04 3.87 -14.31
N LEU A 18 8.94 3.33 -14.84
CA LEU A 18 7.85 4.10 -15.41
C LEU A 18 6.76 4.24 -14.34
N VAL A 19 6.44 5.47 -13.98
CA VAL A 19 5.43 5.78 -12.97
C VAL A 19 4.38 6.68 -13.59
N HIS A 20 3.11 6.42 -13.28
CA HIS A 20 2.02 7.33 -13.57
C HIS A 20 1.20 7.59 -12.31
N GLY A 21 1.26 8.83 -11.80
CA GLY A 21 0.65 9.18 -10.52
C GLY A 21 1.24 8.33 -9.39
N ASN A 22 0.37 7.61 -8.66
CA ASN A 22 0.77 6.70 -7.58
C ASN A 22 0.97 5.24 -8.04
N LYS A 23 0.96 4.97 -9.35
CA LYS A 23 1.08 3.61 -9.92
C LYS A 23 2.44 3.42 -10.58
N VAL A 24 3.10 2.31 -10.27
CA VAL A 24 4.30 1.88 -10.97
C VAL A 24 3.86 0.98 -12.12
N LEU A 25 4.17 1.40 -13.36
CA LEU A 25 3.75 0.71 -14.58
C LEU A 25 4.81 -0.27 -15.07
N HIS A 26 6.09 0.06 -14.87
CA HIS A 26 7.20 -0.78 -15.26
C HIS A 26 8.41 -0.49 -14.38
N ILE A 27 9.23 -1.52 -14.14
CA ILE A 27 10.52 -1.42 -13.46
C ILE A 27 11.50 -2.25 -14.27
N GLU A 28 12.68 -1.70 -14.52
CA GLU A 28 13.76 -2.36 -15.25
C GLU A 28 14.23 -3.65 -14.56
N ASP A 29 14.41 -3.61 -13.24
CA ASP A 29 14.80 -4.77 -12.42
C ASP A 29 13.77 -5.02 -11.30
N TYR A 30 12.86 -5.97 -11.54
CA TYR A 30 11.87 -6.39 -10.54
C TYR A 30 12.49 -7.09 -9.32
N GLY A 31 13.63 -7.76 -9.47
CA GLY A 31 14.33 -8.42 -8.38
C GLY A 31 14.99 -7.42 -7.42
N LEU A 32 15.53 -6.32 -7.96
CA LEU A 32 15.95 -5.17 -7.16
C LEU A 32 14.75 -4.52 -6.46
N ALA A 33 13.65 -4.29 -7.17
CA ALA A 33 12.46 -3.68 -6.57
C ALA A 33 11.90 -4.51 -5.40
N GLN A 34 11.85 -5.83 -5.52
CA GLN A 34 11.42 -6.72 -4.44
C GLN A 34 12.35 -6.60 -3.22
N ARG A 35 13.68 -6.65 -3.42
CA ARG A 35 14.66 -6.47 -2.34
C ARG A 35 14.51 -5.12 -1.63
N LEU A 36 14.26 -4.05 -2.39
CA LEU A 36 14.02 -2.72 -1.84
C LEU A 36 12.72 -2.67 -1.03
N LEU A 37 11.64 -3.29 -1.50
CA LEU A 37 10.38 -3.38 -0.76
C LEU A 37 10.55 -4.19 0.53
N ASP A 38 11.21 -5.34 0.47
CA ASP A 38 11.45 -6.20 1.64
C ASP A 38 12.24 -5.43 2.72
N SER A 39 13.22 -4.64 2.31
CA SER A 39 14.00 -3.79 3.23
C SER A 39 13.16 -2.72 3.94
N GLN A 40 12.03 -2.28 3.38
CA GLN A 40 11.15 -1.30 4.04
C GLN A 40 10.52 -1.87 5.30
N ILE A 41 10.26 -3.20 5.32
CA ILE A 41 9.62 -3.91 6.43
C ILE A 41 10.50 -3.87 7.68
N ASP A 42 11.82 -3.99 7.48
CA ASP A 42 12.82 -3.98 8.54
C ASP A 42 13.19 -2.56 9.04
N THR A 43 12.53 -1.54 8.50
CA THR A 43 12.78 -0.15 8.91
C THR A 43 12.43 0.03 10.38
N ARG A 44 13.41 0.50 11.16
CA ARG A 44 13.19 0.96 12.53
C ARG A 44 12.55 2.36 12.50
N TRP A 45 11.24 2.39 12.28
CA TRP A 45 10.45 3.62 12.10
C TRP A 45 10.66 4.65 13.20
N GLU A 46 10.66 4.22 14.47
CA GLU A 46 10.92 5.09 15.62
C GLU A 46 12.27 5.82 15.45
N LYS A 47 13.37 5.08 15.24
CA LYS A 47 14.70 5.67 15.08
C LYS A 47 14.79 6.61 13.88
N MET A 48 14.18 6.23 12.76
CA MET A 48 14.15 7.08 11.56
C MET A 48 13.42 8.40 11.84
N LEU A 49 12.23 8.34 12.43
CA LEU A 49 11.41 9.51 12.73
C LEU A 49 12.05 10.39 13.81
N THR A 50 12.62 9.78 14.85
CA THR A 50 13.41 10.47 15.88
C THR A 50 14.61 11.21 15.28
N GLY A 51 15.21 10.68 14.22
CA GLY A 51 16.28 11.37 13.47
C GLY A 51 15.87 12.74 12.94
N PHE A 52 14.62 12.90 12.50
CA PHE A 52 14.11 14.16 11.97
C PHE A 52 13.77 15.19 13.04
N LEU A 53 13.67 14.83 14.32
CA LEU A 53 13.29 15.76 15.40
C LEU A 53 14.22 16.99 15.46
N LYS A 54 15.49 16.83 15.09
CA LYS A 54 16.45 17.95 15.05
C LYS A 54 16.10 18.99 13.98
N ASP A 55 15.48 18.56 12.89
CA ASP A 55 15.14 19.42 11.76
C ASP A 55 13.76 20.07 11.96
N VAL A 56 12.78 19.31 12.46
CA VAL A 56 11.40 19.82 12.68
C VAL A 56 11.21 20.50 14.03
N PHE A 57 11.97 20.13 15.07
CA PHE A 57 11.88 20.77 16.39
C PHE A 57 13.29 21.03 16.97
N PRO A 58 14.08 21.92 16.36
CA PRO A 58 15.47 22.17 16.76
C PRO A 58 15.60 22.70 18.21
N THR A 59 14.56 23.34 18.75
CA THR A 59 14.55 23.90 20.11
C THR A 59 13.98 22.97 21.17
N MET A 60 13.73 21.70 20.82
CA MET A 60 13.07 20.73 21.71
C MET A 60 13.77 20.62 23.06
N THR A 61 15.10 20.49 23.07
CA THR A 61 15.87 20.33 24.31
C THR A 61 15.82 21.59 25.20
N GLN A 62 15.74 22.79 24.62
CA GLN A 62 15.58 24.02 25.42
C GLN A 62 14.16 24.17 25.95
N THR A 63 13.17 23.70 25.21
CA THR A 63 11.74 23.87 25.56
C THR A 63 11.28 22.82 26.57
N LEU A 64 11.70 21.57 26.40
CA LEU A 64 11.26 20.41 27.18
C LEU A 64 12.30 19.95 28.21
N GLY A 65 13.52 20.49 28.16
CA GLY A 65 14.63 20.04 28.98
C GLY A 65 15.28 18.74 28.49
N PRO A 66 16.40 18.32 29.11
CA PRO A 66 17.21 17.20 28.64
C PRO A 66 16.62 15.81 28.93
N GLY A 67 15.60 15.72 29.79
CA GLY A 67 15.06 14.44 30.27
C GLY A 67 13.82 13.93 29.52
N MET A 68 13.28 14.71 28.59
CA MET A 68 12.02 14.37 27.92
C MET A 68 12.28 13.63 26.60
N THR A 69 11.64 12.47 26.41
CA THR A 69 11.71 11.67 25.18
C THR A 69 10.44 11.83 24.34
N TYR A 70 10.58 11.80 23.02
CA TYR A 70 9.45 11.84 22.09
C TYR A 70 8.89 10.44 21.87
N THR A 71 7.56 10.28 21.97
CA THR A 71 6.89 9.00 21.71
C THR A 71 6.17 9.05 20.38
N TRP A 72 6.50 8.12 19.49
CA TRP A 72 5.81 7.98 18.20
C TRP A 72 4.65 7.00 18.33
N THR A 73 3.46 7.43 17.90
CA THR A 73 2.26 6.59 17.81
C THR A 73 1.79 6.51 16.36
N LEU A 74 1.34 5.33 15.94
CA LEU A 74 0.78 5.09 14.62
C LEU A 74 -0.69 4.74 14.76
N TRP A 75 -1.57 5.63 14.29
CA TRP A 75 -3.01 5.42 14.43
C TRP A 75 -3.57 4.43 13.40
N GLN A 76 -3.15 4.56 12.14
CA GLN A 76 -3.54 3.66 11.06
C GLN A 76 -2.34 3.33 10.18
N SER A 77 -2.28 2.08 9.73
CA SER A 77 -1.32 1.62 8.74
C SER A 77 -2.03 0.77 7.70
N GLU A 78 -1.59 0.85 6.45
CA GLU A 78 -2.09 0.03 5.36
C GLU A 78 -0.94 -0.82 4.82
N TRP A 79 -1.22 -2.10 4.61
CA TRP A 79 -0.35 -3.00 3.86
C TRP A 79 -0.93 -3.22 2.46
N ALA A 80 -0.10 -3.10 1.43
CA ALA A 80 -0.49 -3.34 0.05
C ALA A 80 0.47 -4.35 -0.60
N LYS A 81 -0.08 -5.22 -1.45
CA LYS A 81 0.68 -6.11 -2.32
C LYS A 81 0.30 -5.79 -3.76
N ASP A 82 1.31 -5.51 -4.59
CA ASP A 82 1.14 -5.31 -6.03
C ASP A 82 1.63 -6.56 -6.76
N TYR A 83 0.89 -6.99 -7.77
CA TYR A 83 1.24 -8.14 -8.60
C TYR A 83 1.39 -7.67 -10.05
N LEU A 84 2.55 -7.96 -10.64
CA LEU A 84 2.84 -7.70 -12.05
C LEU A 84 2.89 -9.03 -12.79
N PHE A 85 2.25 -9.08 -13.96
CA PHE A 85 2.20 -10.25 -14.82
C PHE A 85 2.84 -9.90 -16.16
N GLU A 86 3.67 -10.81 -16.67
CA GLU A 86 4.35 -10.65 -17.97
C GLU A 86 3.36 -10.66 -19.15
N SER A 87 2.20 -11.28 -18.97
CA SER A 87 1.15 -11.33 -19.97
C SER A 87 -0.25 -11.51 -19.36
N PRO A 88 -1.31 -11.13 -20.08
CA PRO A 88 -2.69 -11.44 -19.68
C PRO A 88 -2.96 -12.95 -19.51
N GLN A 89 -2.27 -13.80 -20.28
CA GLN A 89 -2.39 -15.25 -20.19
C GLN A 89 -1.86 -15.76 -18.84
N ALA A 90 -0.73 -15.22 -18.36
CA ALA A 90 -0.19 -15.55 -17.04
C ALA A 90 -1.10 -15.10 -15.90
N LEU A 91 -1.84 -14.01 -16.05
CA LEU A 91 -2.88 -13.62 -15.08
C LEU A 91 -4.06 -14.61 -15.12
N ASN A 92 -4.49 -15.04 -16.31
CA ASN A 92 -5.66 -15.92 -16.44
C ASN A 92 -5.49 -17.29 -15.76
N THR A 93 -4.26 -17.79 -15.60
CA THR A 93 -4.03 -19.07 -14.91
C THR A 93 -4.35 -19.02 -13.42
N CYS A 94 -4.25 -17.85 -12.77
CA CYS A 94 -4.49 -17.66 -11.33
C CYS A 94 -5.62 -16.66 -11.02
N LYS A 95 -6.26 -16.10 -12.06
CA LYS A 95 -7.32 -15.11 -11.94
C LYS A 95 -8.46 -15.58 -11.04
N ASP A 96 -8.93 -16.81 -11.25
CA ASP A 96 -10.04 -17.37 -10.47
C ASP A 96 -9.69 -17.53 -8.99
N ASP A 97 -8.43 -17.85 -8.68
CA ASP A 97 -7.97 -17.96 -7.29
C ASP A 97 -7.94 -16.59 -6.62
N PHE A 98 -7.45 -15.55 -7.32
CA PHE A 98 -7.52 -14.17 -6.83
C PHE A 98 -8.96 -13.70 -6.62
N LEU A 99 -9.88 -14.03 -7.52
CA LEU A 99 -11.30 -13.69 -7.38
C LEU A 99 -11.93 -14.39 -6.18
N ARG A 100 -11.68 -15.70 -6.01
CA ARG A 100 -12.14 -16.45 -4.84
C ARG A 100 -11.57 -15.86 -3.56
N HIS A 101 -10.28 -15.57 -3.51
CA HIS A 101 -9.64 -14.95 -2.35
C HIS A 101 -10.25 -13.58 -2.01
N ALA A 102 -10.51 -12.75 -3.03
CA ALA A 102 -11.12 -11.44 -2.84
C ALA A 102 -12.56 -11.54 -2.31
N MET A 103 -13.35 -12.50 -2.81
CA MET A 103 -14.70 -12.77 -2.30
C MET A 103 -14.67 -13.23 -0.84
N MET A 104 -13.77 -14.17 -0.49
CA MET A 104 -13.66 -14.68 0.88
C MET A 104 -13.19 -13.61 1.88
N THR A 105 -12.34 -12.67 1.45
CA THR A 105 -11.78 -11.61 2.31
C THR A 105 -12.62 -10.32 2.31
N GLY A 106 -13.75 -10.28 1.60
CA GLY A 106 -14.58 -9.08 1.49
C GLY A 106 -13.91 -7.93 0.73
N THR A 107 -12.91 -8.21 -0.11
CA THR A 107 -12.16 -7.24 -0.93
C THR A 107 -12.48 -7.33 -2.42
N SER A 108 -13.56 -8.04 -2.78
CA SER A 108 -13.97 -8.32 -4.17
C SER A 108 -14.12 -7.05 -5.01
N ASP A 109 -14.58 -5.95 -4.43
CA ASP A 109 -14.72 -4.65 -5.08
C ASP A 109 -13.38 -4.03 -5.50
N ARG A 110 -12.28 -4.33 -4.79
CA ARG A 110 -10.92 -3.84 -5.09
C ARG A 110 -10.24 -4.67 -6.18
N VAL A 111 -10.52 -5.97 -6.24
CA VAL A 111 -9.88 -6.92 -7.17
C VAL A 111 -10.57 -6.97 -8.54
N LEU A 112 -11.91 -6.92 -8.56
CA LEU A 112 -12.70 -7.07 -9.79
C LEU A 112 -12.58 -5.89 -10.76
N ARG A 113 -12.28 -4.68 -10.27
CA ARG A 113 -12.24 -3.46 -11.10
C ARG A 113 -11.11 -3.42 -12.13
N TYR A 114 -10.08 -4.25 -11.99
CA TYR A 114 -8.82 -4.07 -12.73
C TYR A 114 -8.25 -5.31 -13.41
N MET A 115 -8.91 -6.47 -13.30
CA MET A 115 -8.46 -7.70 -13.96
C MET A 115 -8.74 -7.68 -15.47
N GLY A 116 -7.83 -7.06 -16.23
CA GLY A 116 -7.73 -7.21 -17.67
C GLY A 116 -8.42 -6.12 -18.52
N ARG A 117 -8.68 -4.94 -17.96
CA ARG A 117 -9.17 -3.79 -18.76
C ARG A 117 -8.14 -2.65 -18.75
N PRO A 118 -7.85 -2.03 -19.90
CA PRO A 118 -6.94 -0.89 -19.95
C PRO A 118 -7.50 0.23 -19.07
N VAL A 119 -6.65 0.70 -18.17
CA VAL A 119 -6.90 1.90 -17.37
C VAL A 119 -6.39 3.10 -18.15
N ASP A 120 -7.08 4.23 -18.02
CA ASP A 120 -6.53 5.50 -18.47
C ASP A 120 -5.30 5.86 -17.62
N ALA A 121 -4.61 6.92 -18.05
CA ALA A 121 -3.44 7.40 -17.36
C ALA A 121 -3.75 7.65 -15.87
N ASN A 122 -4.88 8.28 -15.54
CA ASN A 122 -5.29 8.57 -14.16
C ASN A 122 -5.70 7.33 -13.35
N GLY A 123 -5.62 6.15 -13.94
CA GLY A 123 -5.88 4.88 -13.30
C GLY A 123 -7.37 4.56 -13.19
N GLN A 124 -8.23 5.33 -13.86
CA GLN A 124 -9.65 5.03 -14.01
C GLN A 124 -9.85 4.01 -15.14
N PRO A 125 -10.88 3.16 -15.09
CA PRO A 125 -11.24 2.31 -16.22
C PRO A 125 -11.50 3.18 -17.46
N HIS A 126 -11.00 2.76 -18.62
CA HIS A 126 -11.31 3.44 -19.88
C HIS A 126 -12.84 3.60 -20.04
N PRO A 127 -13.40 4.71 -20.53
CA PRO A 127 -14.86 4.92 -20.60
C PRO A 127 -15.62 3.84 -21.38
N LEU A 128 -14.99 3.26 -22.42
CA LEU A 128 -15.53 2.12 -23.19
C LEU A 128 -15.49 0.80 -22.41
N ALA A 129 -14.82 0.74 -21.27
CA ALA A 129 -14.68 -0.44 -20.44
C ALA A 129 -15.96 -0.74 -19.63
N ASN A 130 -17.10 -0.09 -19.90
CA ASN A 130 -18.43 -0.31 -19.30
C ASN A 130 -18.42 -1.11 -17.97
N PRO A 131 -17.88 -0.54 -16.88
CA PRO A 131 -17.59 -1.29 -15.67
C PRO A 131 -18.85 -1.38 -14.79
N GLU A 132 -19.94 -1.94 -15.31
CA GLU A 132 -21.08 -2.32 -14.46
C GLU A 132 -20.83 -3.72 -13.91
N LEU A 133 -20.16 -3.78 -12.76
CA LEU A 133 -20.18 -4.95 -11.88
C LEU A 133 -20.35 -4.43 -10.44
N MET A 134 -21.61 -4.34 -10.00
CA MET A 134 -21.97 -4.19 -8.60
C MET A 134 -21.75 -5.54 -7.89
N THR A 135 -20.63 -5.70 -7.20
CA THR A 135 -20.53 -6.70 -6.12
C THR A 135 -20.64 -6.00 -4.78
N ARG A 136 -21.81 -5.41 -4.52
CA ARG A 136 -22.28 -5.12 -3.16
C ARG A 136 -23.28 -6.21 -2.79
N VAL A 137 -22.81 -7.20 -2.05
CA VAL A 137 -23.69 -7.98 -1.17
C VAL A 137 -23.08 -7.84 0.23
N ASN A 138 -23.87 -7.24 1.12
CA ASN A 138 -23.61 -6.93 2.54
C ASN A 138 -23.04 -5.54 2.84
N LEU A 139 -23.95 -4.56 2.79
CA LEU A 139 -24.05 -3.54 3.83
C LEU A 139 -24.49 -4.22 5.16
N TRP A 140 -23.97 -3.71 6.28
CA TRP A 140 -24.35 -3.96 7.69
C TRP A 140 -23.66 -5.12 8.44
N GLN A 141 -22.72 -4.76 9.32
CA GLN A 141 -22.89 -4.98 10.77
C GLN A 141 -22.11 -3.91 11.53
N ASP A 142 -22.87 -3.07 12.25
CA ASP A 142 -22.39 -2.20 13.31
C ASP A 142 -21.56 -3.01 14.33
N GLY A 143 -20.51 -2.39 14.84
CA GLY A 143 -19.66 -2.96 15.87
C GLY A 143 -20.47 -3.31 17.14
N LEU A 144 -20.73 -4.60 17.32
CA LEU A 144 -21.21 -5.14 18.59
C LEU A 144 -20.04 -5.17 19.59
N ARG A 145 -20.13 -4.32 20.62
CA ARG A 145 -19.33 -4.44 21.85
C ARG A 145 -19.96 -5.53 22.73
N TYR A 146 -19.21 -6.56 23.06
CA TYR A 146 -19.56 -7.46 24.16
C TYR A 146 -19.14 -6.82 25.48
N PRO A 147 -20.06 -6.57 26.44
CA PRO A 147 -19.67 -6.29 27.82
C PRO A 147 -19.16 -7.60 28.45
N SER A 148 -17.95 -7.56 29.00
CA SER A 148 -17.48 -8.61 29.91
C SER A 148 -18.40 -8.65 31.14
N LEU A 149 -19.14 -9.75 31.32
CA LEU A 149 -19.77 -10.05 32.59
C LEU A 149 -18.73 -10.77 33.47
N GLY A 150 -18.13 -10.02 34.39
CA GLY A 150 -17.52 -10.56 35.59
C GLY A 150 -18.59 -10.64 36.69
N GLY A 151 -18.67 -11.80 37.33
CA GLY A 151 -19.48 -12.11 38.49
C GLY A 151 -19.12 -13.49 39.00
#